data_AF-A0A947HWP9-F1
#
_entry.id   AF-A0A947HWP9-F1
#
_cell.length_a   1.000
_cell.length_b   1.000
_cell.length_c   1.000
_cell.angle_alpha   90.00
_cell.angle_beta   90.00
_cell.angle_gamma   90.00
#
_symmetry.space_group_name_H-M   'P 1'
#
loop_
_entity.id
_entity.type
_entity.pdbx_description
1 polymer ?
#
loop_
_entity_poly.entity_id
_entity_poly.type
_entity_poly.pdbx_seq_one_letter_code
_entity_poly.pdbx_strand_id
1 'polypeptide(L)'
;ALEQITHSICTLEFEDQRPFYDWLLDRLAELGLLAQPTPKQYEFARLNLTYVITSKRKLKALVDEDVVEGWDDPRMPTIVGLRRRGYTPEALQLFCERIGVTKSDSWIDYSTLDGCLREDLEGKAHRGMAVLDPVKLVLSNWAEVFADQGGASHLEPCSLPALPHPPEGTESPVRHLTLGREVWIEREDFEEVPPKGYKRLFPGNKVRLKGGYVIECTGCSKDAEGRVTEVQATVVSDTKSGTPGADSVKVKAAITWVGVADGVAAEVRLFDRLFTDPQPDAGGKDFKACLNPDSKRVVTAYVEPSLAAAAPDQKFQFERFGYFVADRHDHSPGQPVFNKITGLKDGNWK
;
A
#
# COMPACT_ATOMS: atom_id res chain seq x y z
N ALA A 1 28.03 -33.36 2.70
CA ALA A 1 29.15 -34.21 2.22
C ALA A 1 28.76 -35.05 1.01
N LEU A 2 27.72 -35.90 1.11
CA LEU A 2 27.25 -36.72 -0.01
C LEU A 2 26.85 -35.88 -1.25
N GLU A 3 26.19 -34.74 -1.02
CA GLU A 3 25.81 -33.78 -2.07
C GLU A 3 26.97 -32.86 -2.52
N GLN A 4 28.20 -33.11 -2.07
CA GLN A 4 29.39 -32.36 -2.46
C GLN A 4 29.30 -30.84 -2.23
N ILE A 5 28.53 -30.42 -1.22
CA ILE A 5 28.49 -29.03 -0.75
C ILE A 5 29.92 -28.54 -0.45
N THR A 6 30.28 -27.37 -0.96
CA THR A 6 31.55 -26.72 -0.65
C THR A 6 31.42 -25.85 0.61
N HIS A 7 30.40 -24.99 0.63
CA HIS A 7 30.13 -24.04 1.70
C HIS A 7 28.74 -24.33 2.29
N SER A 8 28.72 -24.89 3.50
CA SER A 8 27.49 -25.12 4.27
C SER A 8 27.19 -23.87 5.10
N ILE A 9 26.29 -23.02 4.60
CA ILE A 9 25.96 -21.74 5.22
C ILE A 9 24.77 -21.91 6.17
N CYS A 10 24.94 -21.58 7.44
CA CYS A 10 23.91 -21.69 8.48
C CYS A 10 23.91 -20.45 9.39
N THR A 11 23.00 -20.39 10.36
CA THR A 11 22.93 -19.24 11.27
C THR A 11 23.82 -19.43 12.51
N LEU A 12 24.13 -18.35 13.23
CA LEU A 12 25.03 -18.35 14.39
C LEU A 12 24.65 -19.35 15.50
N GLU A 13 23.38 -19.75 15.60
CA GLU A 13 22.93 -20.75 16.56
C GLU A 13 23.63 -22.12 16.41
N PHE A 14 24.31 -22.38 15.28
CA PHE A 14 25.07 -23.60 15.01
C PHE A 14 26.58 -23.45 15.12
N GLU A 15 27.09 -22.28 15.53
CA GLU A 15 28.55 -22.05 15.63
C GLU A 15 29.20 -23.00 16.66
N ASP A 16 28.57 -23.18 17.82
CA ASP A 16 29.03 -24.14 18.84
C ASP A 16 28.94 -25.61 18.40
N GLN A 17 28.15 -25.90 17.36
CA GLN A 17 28.02 -27.25 16.78
C GLN A 17 29.10 -27.54 15.73
N ARG A 18 29.82 -26.52 15.25
CA ARG A 18 30.85 -26.67 14.22
C ARG A 18 31.94 -27.69 14.59
N PRO A 19 32.49 -27.72 15.82
CA PRO A 19 33.51 -28.70 16.18
C PRO A 19 33.03 -30.14 16.03
N PHE A 20 31.75 -30.41 16.32
CA PHE A 20 31.16 -31.72 16.12
C PHE A 20 30.94 -32.04 14.64
N TYR A 21 30.48 -31.06 13.85
CA TYR A 21 30.34 -31.17 12.40
C TYR A 21 31.69 -31.53 11.73
N ASP A 22 32.75 -30.80 12.08
CA ASP A 22 34.11 -31.04 11.57
C ASP A 22 34.64 -32.41 12.01
N TRP A 23 34.50 -32.76 13.31
CA TRP A 23 34.93 -34.05 13.82
C TRP A 23 34.29 -35.23 13.09
N LEU A 24 32.97 -35.16 12.82
CA LEU A 24 32.25 -36.22 12.13
C LEU A 24 32.75 -36.38 10.69
N LEU A 25 32.94 -35.27 9.97
CA LEU A 25 33.43 -35.29 8.59
C LEU A 25 34.86 -35.81 8.50
N ASP A 26 35.73 -35.39 9.42
CA ASP A 26 37.12 -35.84 9.47
C ASP A 26 37.20 -37.35 9.74
N ARG A 27 36.43 -37.87 10.70
CA ARG A 27 36.40 -39.32 11.00
C ARG A 27 35.90 -40.15 9.83
N LEU A 28 34.85 -39.70 9.15
CA LEU A 28 34.33 -40.42 7.99
C LEU A 28 35.30 -40.37 6.80
N ALA A 29 36.03 -39.26 6.63
CA ALA A 29 37.06 -39.16 5.61
C ALA A 29 38.28 -40.04 5.92
N GLU A 30 38.72 -40.11 7.18
CA GLU A 30 39.78 -41.04 7.63
C GLU A 30 39.43 -42.50 7.34
N LEU A 31 38.16 -42.87 7.46
CA LEU A 31 37.66 -44.21 7.14
C LEU A 31 37.49 -44.46 5.63
N GLY A 32 37.83 -43.50 4.77
CA GLY A 32 37.67 -43.60 3.32
C GLY A 32 36.21 -43.59 2.85
N LEU A 33 35.27 -43.17 3.72
CA LEU A 33 33.84 -43.14 3.43
C LEU A 33 33.39 -41.83 2.77
N LEU A 34 34.21 -40.78 2.83
CA LEU A 34 33.94 -39.48 2.21
C LEU A 34 35.08 -39.05 1.31
N ALA A 35 34.72 -38.42 0.18
CA ALA A 35 35.67 -37.74 -0.68
C ALA A 35 36.16 -36.43 -0.04
N GLN A 36 37.44 -36.12 -0.27
CA GLN A 36 38.07 -34.85 0.11
C GLN A 36 38.06 -33.87 -1.08
N PRO A 37 37.98 -32.55 -0.85
CA PRO A 37 37.83 -31.89 0.46
C PRO A 37 36.43 -32.03 1.06
N THR A 38 36.35 -32.14 2.37
CA THR A 38 35.07 -32.12 3.09
C THR A 38 34.43 -30.71 3.10
N PRO A 39 33.08 -30.62 3.12
CA PRO A 39 32.39 -29.33 3.17
C PRO A 39 32.80 -28.50 4.39
N LYS A 40 32.83 -27.17 4.27
CA LYS A 40 33.10 -26.27 5.40
C LYS A 40 31.85 -25.51 5.82
N GLN A 41 31.62 -25.44 7.14
CA GLN A 41 30.51 -24.69 7.71
C GLN A 41 30.89 -23.22 7.89
N TYR A 42 29.97 -22.33 7.53
CA TYR A 42 30.08 -20.89 7.75
C TYR A 42 28.76 -20.38 8.32
N GLU A 43 28.84 -19.43 9.26
CA GLU A 43 27.68 -18.89 9.95
C GLU A 43 27.50 -17.41 9.67
N PHE A 44 26.24 -16.98 9.71
CA PHE A 44 25.85 -15.58 9.65
C PHE A 44 24.76 -15.28 10.69
N ALA A 45 24.66 -14.01 11.09
CA ALA A 45 23.64 -13.54 12.01
C ALA A 45 22.25 -13.66 11.39
N ARG A 46 21.28 -14.04 12.22
CA ARG A 46 19.89 -14.20 11.77
C ARG A 46 19.24 -12.83 11.53
N LEU A 47 18.36 -12.77 10.53
CA LEU A 47 17.49 -11.61 10.31
C LEU A 47 16.54 -11.40 11.51
N ASN A 48 16.67 -10.25 12.18
CA ASN A 48 15.70 -9.75 13.16
C ASN A 48 15.10 -8.45 12.65
N LEU A 49 13.80 -8.46 12.34
CA LEU A 49 13.06 -7.29 11.89
C LEU A 49 12.19 -6.76 13.03
N THR A 50 12.22 -5.45 13.25
CA THR A 50 11.37 -4.83 14.26
C THR A 50 9.89 -5.08 13.99
N TYR A 51 9.07 -5.17 15.06
CA TYR A 51 7.63 -5.45 15.03
C TYR A 51 7.25 -6.80 14.41
N VAL A 52 8.19 -7.72 14.27
CA VAL A 52 8.00 -9.03 13.64
C VAL A 52 8.57 -10.13 14.51
N ILE A 53 7.93 -11.29 14.47
CA ILE A 53 8.39 -12.51 15.14
C ILE A 53 8.65 -13.58 14.08
N THR A 54 9.79 -14.25 14.13
CA THR A 54 10.15 -15.31 13.16
C THR A 54 10.18 -16.71 13.77
N SER A 55 9.85 -16.85 15.06
CA SER A 55 9.76 -18.14 15.74
C SER A 55 8.57 -18.96 15.22
N LYS A 56 8.85 -20.13 14.62
CA LYS A 56 7.82 -21.05 14.10
C LYS A 56 6.76 -21.40 15.15
N ARG A 57 7.17 -21.63 16.40
CA ARG A 57 6.25 -21.95 17.51
C ARG A 57 5.26 -20.81 17.77
N LYS A 58 5.74 -19.56 17.74
CA LYS A 58 4.91 -18.37 17.99
C LYS A 58 4.00 -18.05 16.80
N LEU A 59 4.53 -18.15 15.58
CA LEU A 59 3.72 -18.02 14.36
C LEU A 59 2.61 -19.06 14.30
N LYS A 60 2.90 -20.32 14.67
CA LYS A 60 1.88 -21.35 14.77
C LYS A 60 0.81 -21.00 15.79
N ALA A 61 1.19 -20.48 16.97
CA ALA A 61 0.23 -20.06 17.99
C ALA A 61 -0.70 -18.93 17.50
N LEU A 62 -0.20 -17.98 16.70
CA LEU A 62 -1.04 -16.94 16.10
C LEU A 62 -2.12 -17.52 15.17
N VAL A 63 -1.78 -18.59 14.44
CA VAL A 63 -2.70 -19.27 13.52
C VAL A 63 -3.67 -20.19 14.27
N ASP A 64 -3.16 -21.02 15.18
CA ASP A 64 -3.97 -22.00 15.93
C ASP A 64 -5.01 -21.33 16.84
N GLU A 65 -4.74 -20.12 17.29
CA GLU A 65 -5.61 -19.34 18.19
C GLU A 65 -6.42 -18.26 17.45
N ASP A 66 -6.49 -18.33 16.12
CA ASP A 66 -7.28 -17.44 15.26
C ASP A 66 -6.98 -15.93 15.45
N VAL A 67 -5.75 -15.58 15.87
CA VAL A 67 -5.28 -14.19 15.92
C VAL A 67 -5.10 -13.64 14.50
N VAL A 68 -4.71 -14.51 13.58
CA VAL A 68 -4.59 -14.25 12.14
C VAL A 68 -5.42 -15.26 11.35
N GLU A 69 -5.79 -14.92 10.12
CA GLU A 69 -6.67 -15.73 9.27
C GLU A 69 -6.02 -17.03 8.77
N GLY A 70 -4.70 -17.12 8.85
CA GLY A 70 -3.93 -18.27 8.39
C GLY A 70 -2.46 -17.94 8.17
N TRP A 71 -1.73 -18.90 7.60
CA TRP A 71 -0.31 -18.72 7.28
C TRP A 71 -0.07 -17.69 6.16
N ASP A 72 -1.05 -17.45 5.31
CA ASP A 72 -1.04 -16.49 4.20
C ASP A 72 -1.70 -15.16 4.56
N ASP A 73 -2.09 -14.93 5.83
CA ASP A 73 -2.61 -13.64 6.29
C ASP A 73 -1.60 -12.52 5.95
N PRO A 74 -2.03 -11.41 5.32
CA PRO A 74 -1.13 -10.31 4.95
C PRO A 74 -0.35 -9.65 6.10
N ARG A 75 -0.71 -9.90 7.36
CA ARG A 75 0.01 -9.45 8.57
C ARG A 75 1.15 -10.39 8.96
N MET A 76 1.17 -11.61 8.42
CA MET A 76 2.17 -12.61 8.76
C MET A 76 3.48 -12.35 8.00
N PRO A 77 4.64 -12.53 8.66
CA PRO A 77 5.95 -12.34 8.03
C PRO A 77 6.38 -13.55 7.17
N THR A 78 5.43 -14.40 6.80
CA THR A 78 5.67 -15.56 5.95
C THR A 78 5.80 -15.10 4.51
N ILE A 79 6.56 -15.82 3.68
CA ILE A 79 6.69 -15.47 2.27
C ILE A 79 5.32 -15.47 1.55
N VAL A 80 4.44 -16.40 1.93
CA VAL A 80 3.07 -16.46 1.39
C VAL A 80 2.20 -15.28 1.85
N GLY A 81 2.31 -14.86 3.12
CA GLY A 81 1.63 -13.69 3.66
C GLY A 81 2.14 -12.40 3.02
N LEU A 82 3.46 -12.21 2.93
CA LEU A 82 4.07 -11.07 2.24
C LEU A 82 3.69 -11.01 0.75
N ARG A 83 3.55 -12.16 0.09
CA ARG A 83 3.06 -12.20 -1.30
C ARG A 83 1.59 -11.77 -1.41
N ARG A 84 0.70 -12.26 -0.53
CA ARG A 84 -0.72 -11.84 -0.51
C ARG A 84 -0.88 -10.38 -0.10
N ARG A 85 0.01 -9.90 0.78
CA ARG A 85 0.16 -8.51 1.19
C ARG A 85 0.51 -7.59 0.03
N GLY A 86 1.22 -8.09 -0.97
CA GLY A 86 1.59 -7.39 -2.19
C GLY A 86 3.08 -7.11 -2.36
N TYR A 87 3.94 -7.64 -1.47
CA TYR A 87 5.39 -7.56 -1.66
C TYR A 87 5.81 -8.34 -2.92
N THR A 88 6.77 -7.78 -3.63
CA THR A 88 7.34 -8.37 -4.84
C THR A 88 8.58 -9.20 -4.50
N PRO A 89 8.89 -10.24 -5.29
CA PRO A 89 10.17 -10.96 -5.17
C PRO A 89 11.37 -10.01 -5.24
N GLU A 90 11.34 -9.03 -6.13
CA GLU A 90 12.41 -8.05 -6.35
C GLU A 90 12.63 -7.17 -5.11
N ALA A 91 11.56 -6.72 -4.44
CA ALA A 91 11.68 -5.96 -3.20
C ALA A 91 12.32 -6.79 -2.07
N LEU A 92 12.00 -8.08 -1.97
CA LEU A 92 12.58 -8.97 -0.97
C LEU A 92 14.06 -9.27 -1.25
N GLN A 93 14.44 -9.44 -2.51
CA GLN A 93 15.83 -9.61 -2.93
C GLN A 93 16.64 -8.34 -2.64
N LEU A 94 16.13 -7.18 -3.05
CA LEU A 94 16.74 -5.87 -2.76
C LEU A 94 16.88 -5.63 -1.26
N PHE A 95 15.89 -6.03 -0.46
CA PHE A 95 15.98 -5.96 0.99
C PHE A 95 17.13 -6.84 1.52
N CYS A 96 17.23 -8.09 1.07
CA CYS A 96 18.32 -8.99 1.47
C CYS A 96 19.71 -8.47 1.06
N GLU A 97 19.84 -7.89 -0.13
CA GLU A 97 21.09 -7.27 -0.59
C GLU A 97 21.47 -6.05 0.27
N ARG A 98 20.48 -5.21 0.59
CA ARG A 98 20.68 -3.96 1.34
C ARG A 98 21.11 -4.18 2.78
N ILE A 99 20.55 -5.18 3.46
CA ILE A 99 20.91 -5.48 4.85
C ILE A 99 22.27 -6.18 4.96
N GLY A 100 22.74 -6.79 3.86
CA GLY A 100 23.99 -7.52 3.81
C GLY A 100 24.02 -8.78 4.68
N VAL A 101 25.20 -9.38 4.79
CA VAL A 101 25.44 -10.59 5.58
C VAL A 101 26.60 -10.31 6.53
N THR A 102 26.35 -10.43 7.84
CA THR A 102 27.36 -10.21 8.88
C THR A 102 27.26 -11.29 9.96
N LYS A 103 28.26 -11.36 10.85
CA LYS A 103 28.20 -12.17 12.09
C LYS A 103 27.69 -11.39 13.31
N SER A 104 27.28 -10.14 13.13
CA SER A 104 26.82 -9.30 14.25
C SER A 104 25.31 -9.26 14.30
N ASP A 105 24.73 -9.67 15.43
CA ASP A 105 23.30 -9.56 15.65
C ASP A 105 22.85 -8.11 15.68
N SER A 106 21.84 -7.78 14.89
CA SER A 106 21.26 -6.44 14.83
C SER A 106 19.77 -6.51 14.51
N TRP A 107 19.04 -5.49 14.94
CA TRP A 107 17.64 -5.30 14.61
C TRP A 107 17.53 -4.35 13.42
N ILE A 108 16.84 -4.81 12.38
CA ILE A 108 16.56 -4.01 11.19
C ILE A 108 15.20 -3.34 11.35
N ASP A 109 15.13 -2.06 11.01
CA ASP A 109 13.85 -1.34 11.06
C ASP A 109 12.93 -1.82 9.93
N TYR A 110 11.66 -2.10 10.25
CA TYR A 110 10.65 -2.56 9.30
C TYR A 110 10.52 -1.61 8.09
N SER A 111 10.72 -0.31 8.30
CA SER A 111 10.67 0.69 7.23
C SER A 111 11.71 0.45 6.13
N THR A 112 12.78 -0.29 6.39
CA THR A 112 13.78 -0.67 5.37
C THR A 112 13.15 -1.60 4.33
N LEU A 113 12.38 -2.59 4.78
CA LEU A 113 11.65 -3.52 3.92
C LEU A 113 10.60 -2.77 3.08
N ASP A 114 9.84 -1.87 3.72
CA ASP A 114 8.89 -1.00 3.00
C ASP A 114 9.59 -0.08 1.99
N GLY A 115 10.78 0.44 2.33
CA GLY A 115 11.59 1.26 1.44
C GLY A 115 11.97 0.52 0.16
N CYS A 116 12.43 -0.73 0.28
CA CYS A 116 12.75 -1.58 -0.88
C CYS A 116 11.53 -1.83 -1.76
N LEU A 117 10.35 -2.02 -1.17
CA LEU A 117 9.12 -2.18 -1.93
C LEU A 117 8.70 -0.91 -2.66
N ARG A 118 8.76 0.26 -2.00
CA ARG A 118 8.42 1.54 -2.64
C ARG A 118 9.34 1.81 -3.83
N GLU A 119 10.63 1.54 -3.67
CA GLU A 119 11.62 1.68 -4.73
C GLU A 119 11.33 0.76 -5.92
N ASP A 120 10.96 -0.49 -5.66
CA ASP A 120 10.56 -1.43 -6.71
C ASP A 120 9.29 -0.99 -7.46
N LEU A 121 8.29 -0.49 -6.73
CA LEU A 121 6.97 -0.15 -7.29
C LEU A 121 6.88 1.25 -7.92
N GLU A 122 7.72 2.22 -7.55
CA GLU A 122 7.60 3.62 -8.00
C GLU A 122 7.58 3.75 -9.54
N GLY A 123 8.39 2.95 -10.25
CA GLY A 123 8.44 2.95 -11.72
C GLY A 123 7.49 1.95 -12.40
N LYS A 124 6.76 1.13 -11.65
CA LYS A 124 6.00 -0.02 -12.17
C LYS A 124 4.51 0.04 -11.86
N ALA A 125 4.13 0.52 -10.68
CA ALA A 125 2.76 0.50 -10.21
C ALA A 125 1.95 1.63 -10.86
N HIS A 126 0.90 1.26 -11.58
CA HIS A 126 -0.03 2.24 -12.13
C HIS A 126 -0.70 3.02 -11.00
N ARG A 127 -0.75 4.34 -11.14
CA ARG A 127 -1.55 5.21 -10.29
C ARG A 127 -3.03 5.04 -10.61
N GLY A 128 -3.85 5.12 -9.58
CA GLY A 128 -5.31 5.20 -9.68
C GLY A 128 -5.88 6.05 -8.54
N MET A 129 -7.08 6.58 -8.75
CA MET A 129 -7.83 7.30 -7.73
C MET A 129 -8.75 6.33 -6.99
N ALA A 130 -8.68 6.42 -5.66
CA ALA A 130 -9.57 5.75 -4.74
C ALA A 130 -9.99 6.76 -3.68
N VAL A 131 -11.18 6.54 -3.11
CA VAL A 131 -11.73 7.30 -2.00
C VAL A 131 -12.01 6.31 -0.86
N LEU A 132 -11.18 6.33 0.18
CA LEU A 132 -11.16 5.38 1.30
C LEU A 132 -12.15 5.75 2.42
N ASP A 133 -12.36 7.05 2.68
CA ASP A 133 -13.42 7.55 3.57
C ASP A 133 -14.35 8.49 2.77
N PRO A 134 -15.35 7.93 2.06
CA PRO A 134 -16.12 8.70 1.10
C PRO A 134 -17.10 9.69 1.74
N VAL A 135 -17.07 10.91 1.23
CA VAL A 135 -18.15 11.89 1.35
C VAL A 135 -18.56 12.34 -0.05
N LYS A 136 -19.87 12.50 -0.27
CA LYS A 136 -20.38 12.93 -1.57
C LYS A 136 -20.09 14.41 -1.78
N LEU A 137 -19.62 14.78 -2.96
CA LEU A 137 -19.48 16.16 -3.43
C LEU A 137 -20.45 16.39 -4.58
N VAL A 138 -21.31 17.40 -4.46
CA VAL A 138 -22.29 17.78 -5.49
C VAL A 138 -21.90 19.12 -6.12
N LEU A 139 -21.81 19.12 -7.45
CA LEU A 139 -21.51 20.28 -8.27
C LEU A 139 -22.82 20.98 -8.65
N SER A 140 -23.18 22.04 -7.92
CA SER A 140 -24.53 22.62 -7.96
C SER A 140 -24.88 23.32 -9.28
N ASN A 141 -23.91 23.96 -9.93
CA ASN A 141 -24.07 24.62 -11.23
C ASN A 141 -23.74 23.71 -12.43
N TRP A 142 -23.63 22.39 -12.25
CA TRP A 142 -23.25 21.46 -13.33
C TRP A 142 -24.17 21.57 -14.55
N ALA A 143 -25.49 21.60 -14.32
CA ALA A 143 -26.48 21.67 -15.40
C ALA A 143 -26.38 22.98 -16.21
N GLU A 144 -26.00 24.07 -15.57
CA GLU A 144 -25.81 25.38 -16.22
C GLU A 144 -24.51 25.41 -17.03
N VAL A 145 -23.41 24.92 -16.46
CA VAL A 145 -22.10 24.88 -17.13
C VAL A 145 -22.12 24.00 -18.38
N PHE A 146 -22.90 22.93 -18.37
CA PHE A 146 -22.99 21.97 -19.49
C PHE A 146 -24.33 22.00 -20.22
N ALA A 147 -25.07 23.11 -20.17
CA ALA A 147 -26.40 23.23 -20.79
C ALA A 147 -26.42 22.79 -22.27
N ASP A 148 -25.40 23.18 -23.04
CA ASP A 148 -25.26 22.85 -24.46
C ASP A 148 -24.73 21.42 -24.73
N GLN A 149 -24.40 20.67 -23.68
CA GLN A 149 -23.79 19.34 -23.73
C GLN A 149 -24.62 18.28 -23.00
N GLY A 150 -25.92 18.53 -22.80
CA GLY A 150 -26.84 17.60 -22.11
C GLY A 150 -27.11 17.95 -20.65
N GLY A 151 -26.66 19.11 -20.19
CA GLY A 151 -27.02 19.73 -18.91
C GLY A 151 -26.72 18.82 -17.72
N ALA A 152 -27.74 18.54 -16.91
CA ALA A 152 -27.59 17.73 -15.70
C ALA A 152 -27.10 16.29 -15.93
N SER A 153 -27.32 15.74 -17.13
CA SER A 153 -26.91 14.37 -17.49
C SER A 153 -25.55 14.31 -18.19
N HIS A 154 -24.90 15.47 -18.38
CA HIS A 154 -23.58 15.51 -19.00
C HIS A 154 -22.54 14.75 -18.15
N LEU A 155 -21.73 13.97 -18.83
CA LEU A 155 -20.64 13.19 -18.28
C LEU A 155 -19.36 13.60 -18.98
N GLU A 156 -18.51 14.34 -18.28
CA GLU A 156 -17.28 14.88 -18.84
C GLU A 156 -16.17 13.80 -18.84
N PRO A 157 -15.59 13.47 -20.01
CA PRO A 157 -14.47 12.55 -20.08
C PRO A 157 -13.19 13.22 -19.55
N CYS A 158 -12.58 12.59 -18.55
CA CYS A 158 -11.30 12.93 -17.96
C CYS A 158 -10.26 11.85 -18.30
N SER A 159 -8.99 12.24 -18.39
CA SER A 159 -7.90 11.30 -18.57
C SER A 159 -6.66 11.72 -17.79
N LEU A 160 -5.92 10.73 -17.30
CA LEU A 160 -4.67 10.91 -16.56
C LEU A 160 -3.65 9.85 -17.00
N PRO A 161 -2.34 10.13 -16.93
CA PRO A 161 -1.33 9.10 -17.11
C PRO A 161 -1.36 8.12 -15.92
N ALA A 162 -1.41 6.82 -16.21
CA ALA A 162 -1.28 5.75 -15.23
C ALA A 162 0.10 5.74 -14.58
N LEU A 163 1.14 6.11 -15.34
CA LEU A 163 2.51 6.31 -14.84
C LEU A 163 2.93 7.76 -15.12
N PRO A 164 2.77 8.72 -14.20
CA PRO A 164 3.07 10.13 -14.48
C PRO A 164 4.55 10.45 -14.65
N HIS A 165 5.43 9.56 -14.17
CA HIS A 165 6.87 9.66 -14.32
C HIS A 165 7.38 8.33 -14.91
N PRO A 166 7.02 8.01 -16.16
CA PRO A 166 7.43 6.75 -16.75
C PRO A 166 8.95 6.76 -16.97
N PRO A 167 9.62 5.60 -16.96
CA PRO A 167 11.02 5.49 -17.38
C PRO A 167 11.22 6.09 -18.78
N GLU A 168 12.42 6.63 -19.03
CA GLU A 168 12.76 7.22 -20.32
C GLU A 168 12.49 6.23 -21.47
N GLY A 169 11.85 6.72 -22.54
CA GLY A 169 11.47 5.89 -23.70
C GLY A 169 10.22 5.04 -23.51
N THR A 170 9.52 5.13 -22.36
CA THR A 170 8.27 4.39 -22.11
C THR A 170 7.07 5.33 -22.21
N GLU A 171 6.09 4.98 -23.04
CA GLU A 171 4.80 5.68 -23.02
C GLU A 171 3.97 5.27 -21.80
N SER A 172 3.35 6.26 -21.16
CA SER A 172 2.46 6.02 -20.03
C SER A 172 1.09 5.58 -20.52
N PRO A 173 0.56 4.42 -20.08
CA PRO A 173 -0.82 4.07 -20.34
C PRO A 173 -1.74 5.19 -19.83
N VAL A 174 -2.79 5.50 -20.58
CA VAL A 174 -3.78 6.51 -20.16
C VAL A 174 -4.93 5.80 -19.44
N ARG A 175 -5.31 6.33 -18.27
CA ARG A 175 -6.53 5.90 -17.57
C ARG A 175 -7.64 6.93 -17.81
N HIS A 176 -8.84 6.42 -18.01
CA HIS A 176 -10.03 7.20 -18.32
C HIS A 176 -10.98 7.19 -17.14
N LEU A 177 -11.56 8.36 -16.88
CA LEU A 177 -12.45 8.63 -15.75
C LEU A 177 -13.61 9.49 -16.25
N THR A 178 -14.76 9.40 -15.60
CA THR A 178 -15.93 10.18 -15.95
C THR A 178 -16.30 11.13 -14.82
N LEU A 179 -16.22 12.43 -15.10
CA LEU A 179 -16.67 13.46 -14.16
C LEU A 179 -18.13 13.81 -14.43
N GLY A 180 -18.99 13.64 -13.43
CA GLY A 180 -20.38 14.07 -13.48
C GLY A 180 -20.71 15.10 -12.40
N ARG A 181 -21.99 15.42 -12.27
CA ARG A 181 -22.53 16.30 -11.22
C ARG A 181 -22.14 15.86 -9.80
N GLU A 182 -22.05 14.55 -9.58
CA GLU A 182 -21.74 13.97 -8.27
C GLU A 182 -20.45 13.16 -8.34
N VAL A 183 -19.58 13.37 -7.36
CA VAL A 183 -18.35 12.60 -7.18
C VAL A 183 -18.18 12.23 -5.71
N TRP A 184 -17.40 11.19 -5.45
CA TRP A 184 -16.85 10.89 -4.14
C TRP A 184 -15.53 11.62 -3.97
N ILE A 185 -15.33 12.21 -2.79
CA ILE A 185 -14.04 12.75 -2.33
C ILE A 185 -13.73 12.18 -0.95
N GLU A 186 -12.48 12.30 -0.54
CA GLU A 186 -12.10 11.96 0.83
C GLU A 186 -12.72 12.92 1.82
N ARG A 187 -13.22 12.39 2.93
CA ARG A 187 -13.73 13.20 4.03
C ARG A 187 -12.70 14.19 4.54
N GLU A 188 -11.43 13.79 4.62
CA GLU A 188 -10.32 14.66 5.05
C GLU A 188 -9.96 15.78 4.05
N ASP A 189 -10.55 15.76 2.86
CA ASP A 189 -10.39 16.81 1.85
C ASP A 189 -11.35 17.99 2.05
N PHE A 190 -12.31 17.88 2.98
CA PHE A 190 -13.21 18.94 3.37
C PHE A 190 -13.12 19.28 4.86
N GLU A 191 -13.03 20.58 5.16
CA GLU A 191 -13.15 21.11 6.52
C GLU A 191 -14.06 22.33 6.50
N GLU A 192 -15.09 22.38 7.34
CA GLU A 192 -15.96 23.57 7.42
C GLU A 192 -15.21 24.75 8.06
N VAL A 193 -14.44 24.46 9.11
CA VAL A 193 -13.59 25.43 9.81
C VAL A 193 -12.13 24.98 9.69
N PRO A 194 -11.42 25.44 8.65
CA PRO A 194 -10.10 24.90 8.32
C PRO A 194 -9.06 25.27 9.38
N PRO A 195 -8.18 24.33 9.78
CA PRO A 195 -7.02 24.67 10.59
C PRO A 195 -6.03 25.52 9.79
N LYS A 196 -5.13 26.23 10.50
CA LYS A 196 -4.11 27.07 9.85
C LYS A 196 -3.25 26.23 8.88
N GLY A 197 -3.16 26.68 7.63
CA GLY A 197 -2.35 26.02 6.60
C GLY A 197 -3.09 24.96 5.80
N TYR A 198 -4.36 24.70 6.09
CA TYR A 198 -5.23 23.85 5.27
C TYR A 198 -5.47 24.50 3.90
N LYS A 199 -5.33 23.72 2.82
CA LYS A 199 -5.39 24.21 1.43
C LYS A 199 -6.49 23.57 0.59
N ARG A 200 -7.19 22.56 1.13
CA ARG A 200 -8.20 21.76 0.42
C ARG A 200 -9.59 22.41 0.55
N LEU A 201 -10.70 21.68 0.44
CA LEU A 201 -12.04 22.28 0.42
C LEU A 201 -12.44 22.82 1.79
N PHE A 202 -12.87 24.07 1.80
CA PHE A 202 -13.61 24.72 2.88
C PHE A 202 -14.45 25.83 2.25
N PRO A 203 -15.59 26.24 2.85
CA PRO A 203 -16.48 27.24 2.25
C PRO A 203 -15.72 28.51 1.78
N GLY A 204 -15.88 28.85 0.50
CA GLY A 204 -15.21 29.98 -0.18
C GLY A 204 -13.82 29.67 -0.75
N ASN A 205 -13.26 28.46 -0.55
CA ASN A 205 -11.99 28.09 -1.15
C ASN A 205 -12.14 27.39 -2.50
N LYS A 206 -11.12 27.56 -3.35
CA LYS A 206 -11.00 26.89 -4.64
C LYS A 206 -9.94 25.81 -4.64
N VAL A 207 -10.28 24.64 -5.17
CA VAL A 207 -9.36 23.52 -5.37
C VAL A 207 -9.53 22.94 -6.77
N ARG A 208 -8.55 22.20 -7.25
CA ARG A 208 -8.66 21.44 -8.50
C ARG A 208 -9.08 20.00 -8.19
N LEU A 209 -10.12 19.52 -8.87
CA LEU A 209 -10.34 18.08 -9.02
C LEU A 209 -9.26 17.55 -9.97
N LYS A 210 -8.42 16.62 -9.51
CA LYS A 210 -7.28 16.15 -10.31
C LYS A 210 -7.74 15.59 -11.66
N GLY A 211 -7.21 16.10 -12.76
CA GLY A 211 -7.64 15.73 -14.12
C GLY A 211 -9.01 16.29 -14.55
N GLY A 212 -9.69 17.05 -13.68
CA GLY A 212 -10.97 17.70 -13.92
C GLY A 212 -10.87 19.23 -13.85
N TYR A 213 -11.90 19.87 -13.30
CA TYR A 213 -12.03 21.33 -13.21
C TYR A 213 -11.54 21.91 -11.88
N VAL A 214 -11.36 23.23 -11.84
CA VAL A 214 -11.36 23.98 -10.59
C VAL A 214 -12.79 24.10 -10.09
N ILE A 215 -12.97 23.87 -8.79
CA ILE A 215 -14.25 23.99 -8.10
C ILE A 215 -14.12 24.94 -6.91
N GLU A 216 -15.21 25.63 -6.58
CA GLU A 216 -15.33 26.51 -5.42
C GLU A 216 -16.32 25.93 -4.42
N CYS A 217 -15.86 25.70 -3.19
CA CYS A 217 -16.70 25.14 -2.14
C CYS A 217 -17.75 26.16 -1.69
N THR A 218 -19.02 25.76 -1.70
CA THR A 218 -20.15 26.61 -1.27
C THR A 218 -20.64 26.26 0.14
N GLY A 219 -20.45 25.03 0.59
CA GLY A 219 -20.91 24.60 1.91
C GLY A 219 -20.95 23.09 2.05
N CYS A 220 -21.68 22.63 3.07
CA CYS A 220 -21.94 21.22 3.31
C CYS A 220 -23.29 21.01 4.03
N SER A 221 -23.82 19.79 3.92
CA SER A 221 -24.95 19.31 4.70
C SER A 221 -24.47 18.32 5.77
N LYS A 222 -25.15 18.30 6.93
CA LYS A 222 -24.81 17.45 8.08
C LYS A 222 -26.00 16.60 8.52
N ASP A 223 -25.71 15.45 9.11
CA ASP A 223 -26.71 14.64 9.83
C ASP A 223 -27.05 15.24 11.21
N ALA A 224 -27.96 14.59 11.93
CA ALA A 224 -28.40 15.01 13.27
C ALA A 224 -27.26 15.00 14.30
N GLU A 225 -26.24 14.17 14.08
CA GLU A 225 -25.04 14.06 14.91
C GLU A 225 -23.94 15.07 14.49
N GLY A 226 -24.19 15.90 13.48
CA GLY A 226 -23.27 16.93 13.01
C GLY A 226 -22.17 16.41 12.06
N ARG A 227 -22.26 15.16 11.59
CA ARG A 227 -21.33 14.59 10.61
C ARG A 227 -21.68 15.07 9.21
N VAL A 228 -20.65 15.45 8.45
CA VAL A 228 -20.81 15.89 7.06
C VAL A 228 -21.27 14.73 6.18
N THR A 229 -22.42 14.88 5.54
CA THR A 229 -23.02 13.88 4.63
C THR A 229 -22.82 14.24 3.17
N GLU A 230 -22.75 15.54 2.87
CA GLU A 230 -22.59 16.06 1.51
C GLU A 230 -21.78 17.37 1.54
N VAL A 231 -20.84 17.52 0.62
CA VAL A 231 -20.13 18.77 0.33
C VAL A 231 -20.71 19.35 -0.96
N GLN A 232 -20.84 20.67 -1.02
CA GLN A 232 -21.44 21.36 -2.17
C GLN A 232 -20.43 22.34 -2.76
N ALA A 233 -20.27 22.32 -4.08
CA ALA A 233 -19.36 23.22 -4.78
C ALA A 233 -19.92 23.66 -6.14
N THR A 234 -19.35 24.72 -6.71
CA THR A 234 -19.61 25.15 -8.09
C THR A 234 -18.38 24.92 -8.95
N VAL A 235 -18.59 24.49 -10.19
CA VAL A 235 -17.56 24.40 -11.22
C VAL A 235 -17.21 25.79 -11.73
N VAL A 236 -15.91 26.04 -11.87
CA VAL A 236 -15.39 27.21 -12.57
C VAL A 236 -15.19 26.84 -14.05
N SER A 237 -16.00 27.42 -14.94
CA SER A 237 -15.94 27.17 -16.39
C SER A 237 -14.55 27.42 -16.97
N ASP A 238 -14.24 26.77 -18.09
CA ASP A 238 -12.98 26.92 -18.85
C ASP A 238 -11.69 26.54 -18.08
N THR A 239 -11.81 25.81 -16.97
CA THR A 239 -10.66 25.37 -16.16
C THR A 239 -10.33 23.87 -16.27
N LYS A 240 -10.87 23.17 -17.28
CA LYS A 240 -10.66 21.73 -17.47
C LYS A 240 -9.17 21.43 -17.60
N SER A 241 -8.67 20.48 -16.81
CA SER A 241 -7.27 20.06 -16.91
C SER A 241 -6.94 19.55 -18.33
N GLY A 242 -5.80 20.00 -18.88
CA GLY A 242 -5.34 19.59 -20.21
C GLY A 242 -5.91 20.40 -21.37
N THR A 243 -6.74 21.43 -21.12
CA THR A 243 -7.22 22.35 -22.18
C THR A 243 -6.53 23.71 -22.11
N PRO A 244 -6.53 24.50 -23.21
CA PRO A 244 -6.15 25.91 -23.13
C PRO A 244 -6.98 26.64 -22.07
N GLY A 245 -6.34 27.48 -21.25
CA GLY A 245 -7.02 28.21 -20.18
C GLY A 245 -7.21 27.45 -18.87
N ALA A 246 -6.83 26.16 -18.80
CA ALA A 246 -6.92 25.35 -17.58
C ALA A 246 -6.36 26.04 -16.33
N ASP A 247 -5.25 26.76 -16.49
CA ASP A 247 -4.51 27.45 -15.42
C ASP A 247 -4.85 28.94 -15.26
N SER A 248 -5.94 29.40 -15.89
CA SER A 248 -6.46 30.76 -15.72
C SER A 248 -6.79 31.08 -14.26
N VAL A 249 -7.21 30.08 -13.49
CA VAL A 249 -7.49 30.17 -12.06
C VAL A 249 -6.44 29.42 -11.26
N LYS A 250 -5.61 30.16 -10.52
CA LYS A 250 -4.61 29.57 -9.63
C LYS A 250 -5.25 29.08 -8.35
N VAL A 251 -5.04 27.80 -8.03
CA VAL A 251 -5.46 27.17 -6.77
C VAL A 251 -4.26 26.64 -5.99
N LYS A 252 -4.42 26.52 -4.67
CA LYS A 252 -3.34 26.10 -3.77
C LYS A 252 -3.24 24.58 -3.58
N ALA A 253 -4.26 23.83 -3.99
CA ALA A 253 -4.31 22.38 -3.84
C ALA A 253 -5.12 21.72 -4.97
N ALA A 254 -4.82 20.46 -5.20
CA ALA A 254 -5.64 19.54 -5.97
C ALA A 254 -6.03 18.35 -5.09
N ILE A 255 -7.26 17.85 -5.26
CA ILE A 255 -7.78 16.69 -4.54
C ILE A 255 -8.11 15.56 -5.54
N THR A 256 -8.03 14.33 -5.04
CA THR A 256 -8.45 13.13 -5.75
C THR A 256 -9.96 12.95 -5.62
N TRP A 257 -10.57 12.29 -6.58
CA TRP A 257 -12.01 12.06 -6.61
C TRP A 257 -12.31 10.79 -7.41
N VAL A 258 -13.49 10.23 -7.23
CA VAL A 258 -14.02 9.13 -8.04
C VAL A 258 -15.43 9.48 -8.46
N GLY A 259 -15.77 9.32 -9.75
CA GLY A 259 -17.10 9.65 -10.25
C GLY A 259 -18.18 8.78 -9.60
N VAL A 260 -19.35 9.34 -9.28
CA VAL A 260 -20.49 8.50 -8.84
C VAL A 260 -21.04 7.68 -10.02
N ALA A 261 -20.88 8.16 -11.25
CA ALA A 261 -21.40 7.51 -12.45
C ALA A 261 -20.66 6.21 -12.83
N ASP A 262 -19.34 6.17 -12.64
CA ASP A 262 -18.48 5.04 -13.05
C ASP A 262 -17.63 4.46 -11.90
N GLY A 263 -17.61 5.10 -10.73
CA GLY A 263 -16.93 4.60 -9.55
C GLY A 263 -17.52 3.29 -9.04
N VAL A 264 -16.65 2.38 -8.61
CA VAL A 264 -17.04 1.05 -8.14
C VAL A 264 -16.78 0.96 -6.64
N ALA A 265 -17.76 0.50 -5.88
CA ALA A 265 -17.57 0.21 -4.46
C ALA A 265 -16.59 -0.95 -4.29
N ALA A 266 -15.64 -0.80 -3.37
CA ALA A 266 -14.58 -1.77 -3.14
C ALA A 266 -14.37 -2.00 -1.65
N GLU A 267 -14.03 -3.23 -1.27
CA GLU A 267 -13.48 -3.52 0.04
C GLU A 267 -11.99 -3.16 0.03
N VAL A 268 -11.56 -2.29 0.93
CA VAL A 268 -10.14 -1.95 1.10
C VAL A 268 -9.69 -2.34 2.50
N ARG A 269 -8.69 -3.21 2.56
CA ARG A 269 -8.08 -3.70 3.79
C ARG A 269 -6.81 -2.90 4.05
N LEU A 270 -6.89 -2.04 5.04
CA LEU A 270 -5.78 -1.24 5.54
C LEU A 270 -5.11 -2.06 6.63
N PHE A 271 -3.87 -2.49 6.45
CA PHE A 271 -3.15 -3.18 7.51
C PHE A 271 -1.97 -2.36 7.99
N ASP A 272 -1.66 -2.56 9.27
CA ASP A 272 -0.51 -2.04 10.00
C ASP A 272 0.35 -3.22 10.49
N ARG A 273 1.45 -2.89 11.16
CA ARG A 273 2.27 -3.80 11.96
C ARG A 273 1.39 -4.64 12.88
N LEU A 274 1.66 -5.94 12.92
CA LEU A 274 0.94 -6.88 13.78
C LEU A 274 1.19 -6.63 15.27
N PHE A 275 2.35 -6.05 15.60
CA PHE A 275 2.76 -5.74 16.96
C PHE A 275 3.00 -4.24 17.14
N THR A 276 2.69 -3.72 18.32
CA THR A 276 2.93 -2.32 18.73
C THR A 276 4.35 -2.12 19.28
N ASP A 277 5.00 -3.19 19.74
CA ASP A 277 6.34 -3.17 20.30
C ASP A 277 7.40 -3.48 19.20
N PRO A 278 8.50 -2.70 19.10
CA PRO A 278 9.56 -2.94 18.11
C PRO A 278 10.26 -4.29 18.27
N GLN A 279 10.30 -4.86 19.47
CA GLN A 279 10.93 -6.14 19.76
C GLN A 279 9.94 -7.00 20.56
N PRO A 280 8.85 -7.47 19.93
CA PRO A 280 7.72 -8.09 20.64
C PRO A 280 8.10 -9.38 21.36
N ASP A 281 9.23 -9.99 20.99
CA ASP A 281 9.74 -11.23 21.56
C ASP A 281 10.97 -11.08 22.47
N ALA A 282 11.42 -9.85 22.73
CA ALA A 282 12.57 -9.59 23.59
C ALA A 282 12.18 -9.59 25.08
N GLY A 283 13.10 -10.07 25.93
CA GLY A 283 13.00 -9.93 27.39
C GLY A 283 11.99 -10.84 28.09
N GLY A 284 11.54 -11.92 27.45
CA GLY A 284 10.67 -12.93 28.08
C GLY A 284 9.22 -12.50 28.31
N LYS A 285 8.80 -11.36 27.74
CA LYS A 285 7.41 -10.89 27.77
C LYS A 285 6.49 -11.78 26.94
N ASP A 286 5.20 -11.77 27.26
CA ASP A 286 4.19 -12.38 26.41
C ASP A 286 3.99 -11.51 25.16
N PHE A 287 4.46 -12.01 24.01
CA PHE A 287 4.36 -11.31 22.74
C PHE A 287 2.91 -10.99 22.33
N LYS A 288 1.92 -11.74 22.85
CA LYS A 288 0.51 -11.49 22.56
C LYS A 288 -0.01 -10.20 23.21
N ALA A 289 0.56 -9.80 24.34
CA ALA A 289 0.25 -8.52 24.96
C ALA A 289 0.70 -7.33 24.10
N CYS A 290 1.58 -7.55 23.14
CA CYS A 290 2.07 -6.54 22.20
C CYS A 290 1.28 -6.51 20.88
N LEU A 291 0.18 -7.27 20.73
CA LEU A 291 -0.61 -7.27 19.50
C LEU A 291 -1.23 -5.89 19.24
N ASN A 292 -1.22 -5.49 17.99
CA ASN A 292 -1.84 -4.26 17.53
C ASN A 292 -3.31 -4.52 17.16
N PRO A 293 -4.29 -3.97 17.92
CA PRO A 293 -5.71 -4.13 17.58
C PRO A 293 -6.06 -3.47 16.25
N ASP A 294 -5.31 -2.45 15.83
CA ASP A 294 -5.48 -1.73 14.57
C ASP A 294 -4.63 -2.34 13.43
N SER A 295 -4.09 -3.55 13.63
CA SER A 295 -3.29 -4.26 12.60
C SER A 295 -4.06 -4.53 11.31
N LYS A 296 -5.39 -4.53 11.34
CA LYS A 296 -6.26 -4.65 10.16
C LYS A 296 -7.52 -3.81 10.37
N ARG A 297 -7.80 -2.90 9.43
CA ARG A 297 -9.06 -2.17 9.31
C ARG A 297 -9.63 -2.36 7.91
N VAL A 298 -10.89 -2.78 7.84
CA VAL A 298 -11.61 -2.92 6.58
C VAL A 298 -12.49 -1.70 6.39
N VAL A 299 -12.44 -1.09 5.20
CA VAL A 299 -13.28 0.06 4.84
C VAL A 299 -13.98 -0.20 3.50
N THR A 300 -15.17 0.37 3.35
CA THR A 300 -15.84 0.45 2.05
C THR A 300 -15.38 1.72 1.36
N ALA A 301 -14.63 1.55 0.27
CA ALA A 301 -14.10 2.63 -0.54
C ALA A 301 -14.82 2.71 -1.89
N TYR A 302 -14.56 3.77 -2.64
CA TYR A 302 -14.88 3.85 -4.06
C TYR A 302 -13.59 3.95 -4.87
N VAL A 303 -13.46 3.13 -5.91
CA VAL A 303 -12.29 3.10 -6.80
C VAL A 303 -12.68 3.47 -8.22
N GLU A 304 -11.76 4.06 -8.98
CA GLU A 304 -11.97 4.32 -10.40
C GLU A 304 -12.11 3.01 -11.23
N PRO A 305 -12.76 3.05 -12.41
CA PRO A 305 -13.00 1.87 -13.23
C PRO A 305 -11.75 1.05 -13.57
N SER A 306 -10.62 1.73 -13.81
CA SER A 306 -9.37 1.06 -14.18
C SER A 306 -8.84 0.14 -13.07
N LEU A 307 -9.08 0.50 -11.81
CA LEU A 307 -8.72 -0.30 -10.65
C LEU A 307 -9.69 -1.48 -10.50
N ALA A 308 -10.99 -1.26 -10.69
CA ALA A 308 -12.00 -2.33 -10.60
C ALA A 308 -11.80 -3.43 -11.66
N ALA A 309 -11.15 -3.11 -12.78
CA ALA A 309 -10.79 -4.04 -13.84
C ALA A 309 -9.42 -4.73 -13.63
N ALA A 310 -8.79 -4.55 -12.47
CA ALA A 310 -7.49 -5.15 -12.17
C ALA A 310 -7.52 -6.68 -12.22
N ALA A 311 -6.40 -7.27 -12.64
CA ALA A 311 -6.17 -8.69 -12.41
C ALA A 311 -5.82 -8.93 -10.93
N PRO A 312 -6.18 -10.08 -10.34
CA PRO A 312 -5.66 -10.48 -9.04
C PRO A 312 -4.13 -10.40 -9.00
N ASP A 313 -3.56 -9.99 -7.86
CA ASP A 313 -2.12 -9.76 -7.68
C ASP A 313 -1.55 -8.54 -8.44
N GLN A 314 -2.37 -7.74 -9.12
CA GLN A 314 -1.90 -6.51 -9.75
C GLN A 314 -1.72 -5.39 -8.70
N LYS A 315 -0.59 -4.68 -8.78
CA LYS A 315 -0.22 -3.60 -7.85
C LYS A 315 -0.50 -2.23 -8.44
N PHE A 316 -0.96 -1.33 -7.58
CA PHE A 316 -1.29 0.05 -7.93
C PHE A 316 -0.77 1.00 -6.86
N GLN A 317 -0.54 2.24 -7.23
CA GLN A 317 -0.39 3.34 -6.29
C GLN A 317 -1.72 4.07 -6.20
N PHE A 318 -2.44 3.93 -5.09
CA PHE A 318 -3.59 4.79 -4.84
C PHE A 318 -3.06 6.16 -4.49
N GLU A 319 -3.41 7.14 -5.31
CA GLU A 319 -2.84 8.46 -5.18
C GLU A 319 -3.02 9.03 -3.77
N ARG A 320 -1.95 9.59 -3.20
CA ARG A 320 -1.85 10.09 -1.81
C ARG A 320 -1.85 9.03 -0.69
N PHE A 321 -2.30 7.81 -0.94
CA PHE A 321 -2.46 6.80 0.12
C PHE A 321 -1.29 5.83 0.23
N GLY A 322 -0.69 5.45 -0.89
CA GLY A 322 0.37 4.45 -0.94
C GLY A 322 0.12 3.39 -1.99
N TYR A 323 0.74 2.23 -1.81
CA TYR A 323 0.64 1.12 -2.74
C TYR A 323 -0.37 0.10 -2.24
N PHE A 324 -1.12 -0.46 -3.17
CA PHE A 324 -2.21 -1.41 -2.95
C PHE A 324 -2.07 -2.57 -3.93
N VAL A 325 -2.56 -3.74 -3.56
CA VAL A 325 -2.65 -4.91 -4.44
C VAL A 325 -4.10 -5.38 -4.52
N ALA A 326 -4.57 -5.75 -5.71
CA ALA A 326 -5.82 -6.49 -5.87
C ALA A 326 -5.65 -7.86 -5.19
N ASP A 327 -6.44 -8.15 -4.15
CA ASP A 327 -6.25 -9.37 -3.35
C ASP A 327 -6.29 -10.63 -4.23
N ARG A 328 -5.34 -11.54 -4.03
CA ARG A 328 -5.12 -12.68 -4.93
C ARG A 328 -6.27 -13.70 -4.91
N HIS A 329 -7.07 -13.69 -3.85
CA HIS A 329 -8.12 -14.67 -3.60
C HIS A 329 -9.51 -14.04 -3.64
N ASP A 330 -9.65 -12.85 -3.07
CA ASP A 330 -10.95 -12.24 -2.85
C ASP A 330 -11.31 -11.19 -3.90
N HIS A 331 -10.34 -10.72 -4.71
CA HIS A 331 -10.63 -9.79 -5.80
C HIS A 331 -11.25 -10.52 -7.00
N SER A 332 -12.37 -10.02 -7.48
CA SER A 332 -12.99 -10.48 -8.73
C SER A 332 -13.72 -9.35 -9.45
N PRO A 333 -13.98 -9.47 -10.76
CA PRO A 333 -14.78 -8.49 -11.49
C PRO A 333 -16.16 -8.29 -10.83
N GLY A 334 -16.48 -7.05 -10.46
CA GLY A 334 -17.72 -6.70 -9.75
C GLY A 334 -17.65 -6.80 -8.23
N GLN A 335 -16.59 -7.38 -7.66
CA GLN A 335 -16.29 -7.37 -6.23
C GLN A 335 -14.81 -7.02 -6.02
N PRO A 336 -14.43 -5.74 -6.19
CA PRO A 336 -13.04 -5.34 -6.02
C PRO A 336 -12.63 -5.41 -4.55
N VAL A 337 -11.56 -6.13 -4.27
CA VAL A 337 -10.92 -6.20 -2.96
C VAL A 337 -9.46 -5.79 -3.09
N PHE A 338 -9.01 -4.86 -2.23
CA PHE A 338 -7.63 -4.38 -2.23
C PHE A 338 -6.98 -4.45 -0.85
N ASN A 339 -5.73 -4.86 -0.81
CA ASN A 339 -4.88 -4.79 0.38
C ASN A 339 -3.93 -3.60 0.25
N LYS A 340 -3.90 -2.69 1.23
CA LYS A 340 -2.84 -1.66 1.31
C LYS A 340 -1.52 -2.37 1.59
N ILE A 341 -0.50 -2.23 0.76
CA ILE A 341 0.81 -2.87 0.95
C ILE A 341 1.65 -2.04 1.93
N THR A 342 1.88 -0.77 1.57
CA THR A 342 2.61 0.23 2.37
C THR A 342 2.18 1.66 1.98
N GLY A 343 2.39 2.63 2.87
CA GLY A 343 2.14 4.06 2.61
C GLY A 343 3.18 4.70 1.69
N LEU A 344 3.00 5.99 1.37
CA LEU A 344 4.01 6.81 0.69
C LEU A 344 5.15 7.23 1.65
N LYS A 345 6.30 7.63 1.11
CA LYS A 345 7.48 8.04 1.91
C LYS A 345 7.21 9.19 2.88
N ASP A 346 6.40 10.17 2.45
CA ASP A 346 6.03 11.36 3.24
C ASP A 346 4.75 11.18 4.05
N GLY A 347 4.11 10.01 3.95
CA GLY A 347 2.99 9.64 4.79
C GLY A 347 3.52 9.25 6.16
N ASN A 348 3.52 10.18 7.11
CA ASN A 348 3.61 9.81 8.51
C ASN A 348 2.52 8.75 8.75
N TRP A 349 2.92 7.56 9.18
CA TRP A 349 2.01 6.64 9.83
C TRP A 349 1.49 7.35 11.07
N LYS A 350 0.28 7.88 10.99
CA LYS A 350 -0.46 8.43 12.11
C LYS A 350 -1.77 7.68 12.25
#